data_AF-A0AAV2KTZ2-F1
#
_entry.id   AF-A0AAV2KTZ2-F1
#
_cell.length_a   1.000
_cell.length_b   1.000
_cell.length_c   1.000
_cell.angle_alpha   90.00
_cell.angle_beta   90.00
_cell.angle_gamma   90.00
#
_symmetry.space_group_name_H-M   'P 1'
#
loop_
_entity.id
_entity.type
_entity.pdbx_description
1 polymer ?
#
loop_
_entity_poly.entity_id
_entity_poly.type
_entity_poly.pdbx_seq_one_letter_code
_entity_poly.pdbx_strand_id
1 'polypeptide(L)'
;MVGAMVEELDVTFIIEVMLGAIVALLVLGAIVALFELGAIVVLFELCAIVVLFELCAIVVLFELGAIVVLLELGAIVVVFELGAIVVLFELGAIVVLFELGAIVVLFELGAIVVLFELGAIVVLLELGAIVVLFELGAIVVLLELGAIVVLFELGAIVVAAGGLVRSTGAVLTCVVGVPRVPSAAM
;
A
#
# COMPACT_ATOMS: atom_id res chain seq x y z
N MET A 1 -2.05 7.36 -31.33
CA MET A 1 -3.29 8.14 -31.12
C MET A 1 -3.99 7.51 -29.94
N VAL A 2 -3.96 8.15 -28.78
CA VAL A 2 -4.77 7.75 -27.63
C VAL A 2 -5.75 8.90 -27.43
N GLY A 3 -7.02 8.63 -27.68
CA GLY A 3 -8.09 9.60 -27.43
C GLY A 3 -8.37 9.62 -25.94
N ALA A 4 -7.94 10.68 -25.26
CA ALA A 4 -8.45 10.99 -23.94
C ALA A 4 -9.85 11.60 -24.12
N MET A 5 -10.90 10.91 -23.67
CA MET A 5 -12.20 11.55 -23.48
C MET A 5 -12.15 12.26 -22.13
N VAL A 6 -11.71 13.52 -22.14
CA VAL A 6 -11.82 14.40 -20.97
C VAL A 6 -13.22 15.00 -21.02
N GLU A 7 -14.18 14.40 -20.31
CA GLU A 7 -15.46 15.06 -20.05
C GLU A 7 -15.31 15.97 -18.83
N GLU A 8 -15.37 17.27 -19.07
CA GLU A 8 -15.26 18.31 -18.05
C GLU A 8 -16.63 18.50 -17.38
N LEU A 9 -16.89 17.72 -16.34
CA LEU A 9 -18.01 17.93 -15.43
C LEU A 9 -17.41 18.30 -14.06
N ASP A 10 -17.39 19.61 -13.79
CA ASP A 10 -16.96 20.27 -12.55
C ASP A 10 -16.14 19.41 -11.56
N VAL A 11 -14.83 19.70 -11.47
CA VAL A 11 -13.83 19.20 -10.49
C VAL A 11 -13.55 17.69 -10.43
N THR A 12 -14.16 16.86 -11.29
CA THR A 12 -13.88 15.41 -11.34
C THR A 12 -13.28 15.01 -12.69
N PHE A 13 -12.12 14.34 -12.68
CA PHE A 13 -11.49 13.81 -13.88
C PHE A 13 -11.65 12.29 -13.96
N ILE A 14 -12.10 11.79 -15.13
CA ILE A 14 -12.11 10.36 -15.46
C ILE A 14 -11.07 10.12 -16.55
N ILE A 15 -10.15 9.18 -16.31
CA ILE A 15 -9.10 8.81 -17.26
C ILE A 15 -9.18 7.32 -17.54
N GLU A 16 -9.29 6.94 -18.81
CA GLU A 16 -9.25 5.57 -19.28
C GLU A 16 -8.12 5.41 -20.30
N VAL A 17 -7.16 4.53 -20.03
CA VAL A 17 -6.07 4.24 -20.98
C VAL A 17 -5.82 2.74 -21.11
N MET A 18 -5.92 2.25 -22.34
CA MET A 18 -5.74 0.83 -22.67
C MET A 18 -4.27 0.40 -22.78
N LEU A 19 -3.38 1.27 -23.29
CA LEU A 19 -1.94 0.94 -23.42
C LEU A 19 -1.08 2.20 -23.45
N GLY A 20 -0.05 2.27 -22.60
CA GLY A 20 0.95 3.33 -22.70
C GLY A 20 1.70 3.67 -21.42
N ALA A 21 2.47 4.76 -21.50
CA ALA A 21 3.06 5.40 -20.35
C ALA A 21 2.40 6.77 -20.14
N ILE A 22 2.05 7.09 -18.91
CA ILE A 22 1.35 8.32 -18.56
C ILE A 22 2.13 9.05 -17.47
N VAL A 23 2.28 10.35 -17.68
CA VAL A 23 2.68 11.28 -16.64
C VAL A 23 1.54 12.28 -16.49
N ALA A 24 0.93 12.31 -15.31
CA ALA A 24 -0.11 13.29 -14.99
C ALA A 24 0.27 14.10 -13.74
N LEU A 25 0.00 15.40 -13.80
CA LEU A 25 0.18 16.36 -12.71
C LEU A 25 -1.19 16.99 -12.46
N LEU A 26 -1.69 16.89 -11.23
CA LEU A 26 -2.97 17.50 -10.88
C LEU A 26 -2.88 18.24 -9.55
N VAL A 27 -3.38 19.48 -9.54
CA VAL A 27 -3.24 20.40 -8.41
C VAL A 27 -4.40 20.26 -7.43
N LEU A 28 -5.65 20.18 -7.92
CA LEU A 28 -6.87 20.12 -7.12
C LEU A 28 -7.94 19.25 -7.78
N GLY A 29 -8.56 18.34 -7.03
CA GLY A 29 -9.79 17.68 -7.48
C GLY A 29 -9.99 16.26 -6.98
N ALA A 30 -11.01 15.61 -7.54
CA ALA A 30 -11.23 14.18 -7.40
C ALA A 30 -10.92 13.48 -8.72
N ILE A 31 -10.25 12.33 -8.65
CA ILE A 31 -9.84 11.60 -9.85
C ILE A 31 -10.24 10.14 -9.72
N VAL A 32 -10.83 9.63 -10.80
CA VAL A 32 -11.01 8.20 -11.01
C VAL A 32 -10.25 7.83 -12.28
N ALA A 33 -9.29 6.90 -12.16
CA ALA A 33 -8.52 6.47 -13.31
C ALA A 33 -8.49 4.94 -13.43
N LEU A 34 -8.67 4.46 -14.66
CA LEU A 34 -8.72 3.05 -15.02
C LEU A 34 -7.65 2.76 -16.08
N PHE A 35 -6.85 1.72 -15.82
CA PHE A 35 -5.69 1.39 -16.64
C PHE A 35 -5.54 -0.12 -16.84
N GLU A 36 -5.49 -0.57 -18.08
CA GLU A 36 -5.34 -2.00 -18.40
C GLU A 36 -3.85 -2.43 -18.40
N LEU A 37 -2.99 -1.74 -19.16
CA LEU A 37 -1.56 -2.07 -19.27
C LEU A 37 -0.66 -0.83 -19.36
N GLY A 38 0.35 -0.73 -18.49
CA GLY A 38 1.30 0.38 -18.61
C GLY A 38 2.27 0.64 -17.47
N ALA A 39 2.97 1.76 -17.61
CA ALA A 39 3.80 2.36 -16.57
C ALA A 39 3.32 3.78 -16.30
N ILE A 40 3.00 4.09 -15.05
CA ILE A 40 2.28 5.32 -14.70
C ILE A 40 3.02 6.04 -13.59
N VAL A 41 3.26 7.33 -13.82
CA VAL A 41 3.79 8.25 -12.81
C VAL A 41 2.77 9.34 -12.59
N VAL A 42 2.33 9.52 -11.35
CA VAL A 42 1.37 10.57 -11.05
C VAL A 42 1.79 11.41 -9.86
N LEU A 43 1.62 12.72 -10.02
CA LEU A 43 1.97 13.75 -9.04
C LEU A 43 0.72 14.54 -8.68
N PHE A 44 0.44 14.64 -7.38
CA PHE A 44 -0.77 15.28 -6.88
C PHE A 44 -0.49 16.14 -5.65
N GLU A 45 -1.06 17.35 -5.62
CA GLU A 45 -0.89 18.27 -4.49
C GLU A 45 -2.03 18.11 -3.46
N LEU A 46 -3.30 18.36 -3.83
CA LEU A 46 -4.46 18.19 -2.93
C LEU A 46 -5.62 17.44 -3.59
N CYS A 47 -5.73 16.13 -3.35
CA CYS A 47 -6.70 15.30 -4.08
C CYS A 47 -7.32 14.15 -3.25
N ALA A 48 -8.50 13.71 -3.69
CA ALA A 48 -9.05 12.41 -3.34
C ALA A 48 -9.05 11.53 -4.59
N ILE A 49 -8.43 10.35 -4.51
CA ILE A 49 -8.14 9.54 -5.70
C ILE A 49 -8.57 8.10 -5.53
N VAL A 50 -9.19 7.57 -6.58
CA VAL A 50 -9.42 6.13 -6.76
C VAL A 50 -8.74 5.71 -8.05
N VAL A 51 -7.85 4.73 -7.97
CA VAL A 51 -7.19 4.17 -9.16
C VAL A 51 -7.33 2.66 -9.19
N LEU A 52 -7.71 2.14 -10.35
CA LEU A 52 -7.80 0.70 -10.61
C LEU A 52 -6.87 0.37 -11.78
N PHE A 53 -6.01 -0.61 -11.59
CA PHE A 53 -5.19 -1.14 -12.69
C PHE A 53 -5.14 -2.66 -12.71
N GLU A 54 -4.99 -3.22 -13.90
CA GLU A 54 -4.88 -4.68 -14.09
C GLU A 54 -3.41 -5.13 -14.11
N LEU A 55 -2.59 -4.65 -15.06
CA LEU A 55 -1.17 -5.03 -15.18
C LEU A 55 -0.25 -3.81 -15.30
N CYS A 56 0.29 -3.30 -14.18
CA CYS A 56 1.01 -2.03 -14.20
C CYS A 56 2.21 -1.94 -13.23
N ALA A 57 3.16 -1.07 -13.61
CA ALA A 57 4.16 -0.52 -12.70
C ALA A 57 3.83 0.94 -12.40
N ILE A 58 3.66 1.28 -11.13
CA ILE A 58 3.09 2.57 -10.74
C ILE A 58 3.99 3.27 -9.73
N VAL A 59 4.20 4.56 -9.96
CA VAL A 59 4.79 5.48 -9.00
C VAL A 59 3.78 6.58 -8.74
N VAL A 60 3.42 6.78 -7.48
CA VAL A 60 2.54 7.88 -7.10
C VAL A 60 3.17 8.72 -6.01
N LEU A 61 3.28 10.02 -6.26
CA LEU A 61 3.77 11.01 -5.30
C LEU A 61 2.65 11.98 -4.95
N PHE A 62 2.50 12.25 -3.66
CA PHE A 62 1.42 13.05 -3.13
C PHE A 62 1.86 13.88 -1.93
N GLU A 63 1.38 15.11 -1.87
CA GLU A 63 1.60 15.99 -0.70
C GLU A 63 0.45 15.84 0.32
N LEU A 64 -0.82 15.98 -0.09
CA LEU A 64 -1.96 15.93 0.83
C LEU A 64 -3.19 15.24 0.23
N GLY A 65 -3.79 14.27 0.95
CA GLY A 65 -5.07 13.71 0.50
C GLY A 65 -5.49 12.35 1.03
N ALA A 66 -6.33 11.68 0.24
CA ALA A 66 -6.75 10.31 0.48
C ALA A 66 -6.72 9.51 -0.81
N ILE A 67 -6.18 8.29 -0.76
CA ILE A 67 -5.99 7.46 -1.96
C ILE A 67 -6.51 6.05 -1.71
N VAL A 68 -7.23 5.54 -2.69
CA VAL A 68 -7.55 4.12 -2.82
C VAL A 68 -6.92 3.59 -4.09
N VAL A 69 -6.06 2.57 -3.96
CA VAL A 69 -5.45 1.86 -5.08
C VAL A 69 -5.94 0.42 -5.09
N LEU A 70 -6.45 -0.02 -6.23
CA LEU A 70 -6.85 -1.39 -6.51
C LEU A 70 -6.00 -1.93 -7.65
N LEU A 71 -5.38 -3.09 -7.43
CA LEU A 71 -4.46 -3.67 -8.40
C LEU A 71 -4.48 -5.19 -8.41
N GLU A 72 -4.55 -5.77 -9.61
CA GLU A 72 -4.48 -7.23 -9.77
C GLU A 72 -3.01 -7.69 -9.84
N LEU A 73 -2.18 -7.12 -10.73
CA LEU A 73 -0.79 -7.55 -10.89
C LEU A 73 0.18 -6.40 -11.12
N GLY A 74 1.30 -6.39 -10.38
CA GLY A 74 2.44 -5.54 -10.74
C GLY A 74 3.33 -5.06 -9.61
N ALA A 75 3.68 -3.78 -9.64
CA ALA A 75 4.48 -3.16 -8.60
C ALA A 75 4.04 -1.72 -8.35
N ILE A 76 3.95 -1.34 -7.07
CA ILE A 76 3.62 0.03 -6.65
C ILE A 76 4.75 0.61 -5.82
N VAL A 77 5.09 1.85 -6.11
CA VAL A 77 5.78 2.75 -5.19
C VAL A 77 4.87 3.92 -4.87
N VAL A 78 4.54 4.12 -3.59
CA VAL A 78 3.81 5.29 -3.12
C VAL A 78 4.70 6.10 -2.20
N VAL A 79 4.78 7.41 -2.44
CA VAL A 79 5.38 8.38 -1.53
C VAL A 79 4.35 9.42 -1.20
N PHE A 80 4.18 9.69 0.10
CA PHE A 80 3.06 10.47 0.57
C PHE A 80 3.40 11.24 1.85
N GLU A 81 3.20 12.55 1.86
CA GLU A 81 3.55 13.37 3.02
C GLU A 81 2.45 13.34 4.10
N LEU A 82 1.18 13.65 3.77
CA LEU A 82 0.12 13.78 4.77
C LEU A 82 -1.26 13.23 4.35
N GLY A 83 -1.88 12.38 5.17
CA GLY A 83 -3.26 11.89 4.92
C GLY A 83 -3.49 10.38 5.08
N ALA A 84 -4.18 9.73 4.13
CA ALA A 84 -4.57 8.31 4.26
C ALA A 84 -4.49 7.51 2.96
N ILE A 85 -4.01 6.26 3.07
CA ILE A 85 -3.92 5.33 1.93
C ILE A 85 -4.61 4.01 2.25
N VAL A 86 -5.38 3.53 1.27
CA VAL A 86 -5.84 2.14 1.21
C VAL A 86 -5.31 1.51 -0.07
N VAL A 87 -4.62 0.38 0.06
CA VAL A 87 -4.17 -0.43 -1.09
C VAL A 87 -4.76 -1.83 -0.99
N LEU A 88 -5.45 -2.26 -2.03
CA LEU A 88 -5.81 -3.66 -2.25
C LEU A 88 -5.03 -4.19 -3.44
N PHE A 89 -4.37 -5.32 -3.25
CA PHE A 89 -3.45 -5.82 -4.26
C PHE A 89 -3.35 -7.34 -4.25
N GLU A 90 -3.53 -7.99 -5.41
CA GLU A 90 -3.52 -9.45 -5.48
C GLU A 90 -2.09 -10.01 -5.61
N LEU A 91 -1.30 -9.61 -6.62
CA LEU A 91 0.00 -10.24 -6.90
C LEU A 91 1.15 -9.28 -7.25
N GLY A 92 2.29 -9.37 -6.54
CA GLY A 92 3.48 -8.56 -6.84
C GLY A 92 4.20 -7.90 -5.65
N ALA A 93 4.50 -6.60 -5.75
CA ALA A 93 5.27 -5.90 -4.71
C ALA A 93 4.82 -4.46 -4.45
N ILE A 94 4.81 -4.06 -3.18
CA ILE A 94 4.47 -2.71 -2.74
C ILE A 94 5.62 -2.11 -1.93
N VAL A 95 5.98 -0.88 -2.25
CA VAL A 95 6.80 0.00 -1.41
C VAL A 95 5.99 1.24 -1.06
N VAL A 96 5.83 1.52 0.23
CA VAL A 96 5.20 2.75 0.72
C VAL A 96 6.18 3.54 1.58
N LEU A 97 6.33 4.81 1.25
CA LEU A 97 7.03 5.82 2.03
C LEU A 97 6.01 6.86 2.48
N PHE A 98 5.94 7.11 3.79
CA PHE A 98 4.87 7.93 4.33
C PHE A 98 5.30 8.72 5.57
N GLU A 99 5.07 10.02 5.59
CA GLU A 99 5.49 10.85 6.74
C GLU A 99 4.42 10.87 7.85
N LEU A 100 3.17 11.28 7.54
CA LEU A 100 2.14 11.46 8.57
C LEU A 100 0.74 10.95 8.18
N GLY A 101 0.14 10.05 9.00
CA GLY A 101 -1.26 9.67 8.85
C GLY A 101 -1.60 8.17 9.00
N ALA A 102 -2.29 7.57 8.02
CA ALA A 102 -2.78 6.20 8.14
C ALA A 102 -2.68 5.37 6.86
N ILE A 103 -2.26 4.11 6.99
CA ILE A 103 -2.16 3.16 5.88
C ILE A 103 -2.92 1.87 6.21
N VAL A 104 -3.71 1.40 5.25
CA VAL A 104 -4.25 0.04 5.21
C VAL A 104 -3.78 -0.65 3.94
N VAL A 105 -3.13 -1.81 4.08
CA VAL A 105 -2.75 -2.66 2.94
C VAL A 105 -3.36 -4.04 3.10
N LEU A 106 -4.11 -4.48 2.09
CA LEU A 106 -4.57 -5.86 1.94
C LEU A 106 -3.88 -6.48 0.73
N PHE A 107 -3.30 -7.66 0.93
CA PHE A 107 -2.39 -8.24 -0.04
C PHE A 107 -2.45 -9.78 -0.07
N GLU A 108 -2.66 -10.37 -1.23
CA GLU A 108 -2.74 -11.83 -1.31
C GLU A 108 -1.33 -12.47 -1.41
N LEU A 109 -0.54 -12.13 -2.43
CA LEU A 109 0.74 -12.78 -2.69
C LEU A 109 1.90 -11.84 -3.07
N GLY A 110 3.01 -11.92 -2.32
CA GLY A 110 4.26 -11.22 -2.66
C GLY A 110 4.91 -10.43 -1.51
N ALA A 111 5.37 -9.20 -1.77
CA ALA A 111 6.23 -8.47 -0.83
C ALA A 111 5.75 -7.05 -0.53
N ILE A 112 5.76 -6.69 0.76
CA ILE A 112 5.43 -5.33 1.23
C ILE A 112 6.63 -4.75 1.98
N VAL A 113 7.02 -3.54 1.60
CA VAL A 113 7.96 -2.70 2.35
C VAL A 113 7.25 -1.40 2.72
N VAL A 114 7.21 -1.08 4.01
CA VAL A 114 6.64 0.19 4.51
C VAL A 114 7.68 0.92 5.34
N LEU A 115 7.97 2.17 4.97
CA LEU A 115 8.71 3.13 5.78
C LEU A 115 7.75 4.24 6.20
N PHE A 116 7.68 4.50 7.50
CA PHE A 116 6.64 5.35 8.03
C PHE A 116 7.07 6.09 9.28
N GLU A 117 6.91 7.42 9.30
CA GLU A 117 7.40 8.23 10.42
C GLU A 117 6.35 8.31 11.54
N LEU A 118 5.13 8.80 11.29
CA LEU A 118 4.13 9.04 12.34
C LEU A 118 2.69 8.65 11.97
N GLY A 119 2.02 7.87 12.85
CA GLY A 119 0.61 7.51 12.66
C GLY A 119 0.26 6.02 12.85
N ALA A 120 -0.52 5.44 11.94
CA ALA A 120 -1.06 4.09 12.09
C ALA A 120 -0.97 3.23 10.82
N ILE A 121 -0.56 1.97 10.96
CA ILE A 121 -0.47 1.01 9.86
C ILE A 121 -1.26 -0.26 10.20
N VAL A 122 -2.06 -0.71 9.24
CA VAL A 122 -2.64 -2.06 9.23
C VAL A 122 -2.20 -2.78 7.96
N VAL A 123 -1.56 -3.94 8.10
CA VAL A 123 -1.18 -4.81 6.98
C VAL A 123 -1.78 -6.19 7.17
N LEU A 124 -2.55 -6.65 6.18
CA LEU A 124 -2.99 -8.04 6.06
C LEU A 124 -2.33 -8.64 4.83
N LEU A 125 -1.60 -9.73 5.01
CA LEU A 125 -0.96 -10.46 3.92
C LEU A 125 -1.21 -11.97 4.04
N GLU A 126 -1.65 -12.62 2.97
CA GLU A 126 -1.86 -14.08 3.01
C GLU A 126 -0.51 -14.81 2.87
N LEU A 127 0.23 -14.58 1.78
CA LEU A 127 1.49 -15.29 1.51
C LEU A 127 2.61 -14.35 1.07
N GLY A 128 3.72 -14.34 1.82
CA GLY A 128 4.94 -13.65 1.38
C GLY A 128 5.75 -12.96 2.48
N ALA A 129 6.24 -11.75 2.20
CA ALA A 129 7.18 -11.08 3.08
C ALA A 129 6.76 -9.64 3.40
N ILE A 130 6.88 -9.27 4.68
CA ILE A 130 6.59 -7.93 5.17
C ILE A 130 7.83 -7.36 5.84
N VAL A 131 8.25 -6.16 5.43
CA VAL A 131 9.25 -5.35 6.11
C VAL A 131 8.63 -4.01 6.49
N VAL A 132 8.63 -3.68 7.78
CA VAL A 132 8.13 -2.39 8.27
C VAL A 132 9.21 -1.70 9.08
N LEU A 133 9.55 -0.47 8.71
CA LEU A 133 10.29 0.48 9.54
C LEU A 133 9.36 1.60 9.96
N PHE A 134 9.27 1.83 11.26
CA PHE A 134 8.24 2.71 11.81
C PHE A 134 8.74 3.50 13.02
N GLU A 135 8.71 4.83 12.96
CA GLU A 135 9.25 5.63 14.07
C GLU A 135 8.26 5.76 15.23
N LEU A 136 7.04 6.28 14.99
CA LEU A 136 6.09 6.62 16.06
C LEU A 136 4.61 6.30 15.76
N GLY A 137 3.95 5.58 16.68
CA GLY A 137 2.50 5.29 16.61
C GLY A 137 2.09 3.81 16.76
N ALA A 138 1.20 3.30 15.92
CA ALA A 138 0.63 1.95 16.07
C ALA A 138 0.71 1.09 14.79
N ILE A 139 1.07 -0.18 14.94
CA ILE A 139 1.15 -1.14 13.83
C ILE A 139 0.38 -2.41 14.18
N VAL A 140 -0.48 -2.84 13.25
CA VAL A 140 -1.11 -4.17 13.27
C VAL A 140 -0.70 -4.91 12.01
N VAL A 141 -0.07 -6.08 12.16
CA VAL A 141 0.30 -6.95 11.05
C VAL A 141 -0.30 -8.34 11.26
N LEU A 142 -1.08 -8.80 10.29
CA LEU A 142 -1.53 -10.19 10.20
C LEU A 142 -0.92 -10.85 8.95
N LEU A 143 -0.24 -11.97 9.15
CA LEU A 143 0.38 -12.76 8.09
C LEU A 143 -0.04 -14.23 8.19
N GLU A 144 -0.63 -14.82 7.16
CA GLU A 144 -0.97 -16.25 7.22
C GLU A 144 0.26 -17.15 7.02
N LEU A 145 1.12 -16.83 6.05
CA LEU A 145 2.35 -17.58 5.79
C LEU A 145 3.48 -16.69 5.25
N GLY A 146 4.66 -16.81 5.86
CA GLY A 146 5.89 -16.23 5.33
C GLY A 146 6.79 -15.61 6.39
N ALA A 147 7.30 -14.40 6.15
CA ALA A 147 8.23 -13.74 7.06
C ALA A 147 7.86 -12.28 7.32
N ILE A 148 8.02 -11.84 8.57
CA ILE A 148 7.85 -10.45 8.99
C ILE A 148 9.14 -9.96 9.64
N VAL A 149 9.62 -8.81 9.21
CA VAL A 149 10.65 -8.02 9.89
C VAL A 149 10.06 -6.66 10.26
N VAL A 150 10.06 -6.33 11.55
CA VAL A 150 9.59 -5.02 12.04
C VAL A 150 10.69 -4.35 12.84
N LEU A 151 11.06 -3.13 12.47
CA LEU A 151 11.90 -2.25 13.28
C LEU A 151 11.09 -1.04 13.68
N PHE A 152 11.13 -0.68 14.96
CA PHE A 152 10.36 0.45 15.46
C PHE A 152 11.04 1.19 16.60
N GLU A 153 10.76 2.49 16.74
CA GLU A 153 11.31 3.30 17.83
C GLU A 153 10.36 3.41 19.02
N LEU A 154 9.15 3.94 18.84
CA LEU A 154 8.17 4.15 19.90
C LEU A 154 6.74 3.83 19.44
N GLY A 155 6.04 2.93 20.12
CA GLY A 155 4.67 2.63 19.71
C GLY A 155 4.08 1.36 20.29
N ALA A 156 2.92 0.98 19.76
CA ALA A 156 2.28 -0.30 20.04
C ALA A 156 2.32 -1.18 18.78
N ILE A 157 2.73 -2.43 18.94
CA ILE A 157 2.81 -3.38 17.83
C ILE A 157 2.11 -4.67 18.18
N VAL A 158 1.18 -5.06 17.30
CA VAL A 158 0.51 -6.35 17.33
C VAL A 158 0.89 -7.10 16.06
N VAL A 159 1.52 -8.27 16.22
CA VAL A 159 1.84 -9.15 15.11
C VAL A 159 1.22 -10.52 15.37
N ALA A 160 0.40 -10.99 14.43
CA ALA A 160 0.00 -12.39 14.36
C ALA A 160 0.52 -12.98 13.05
N ALA A 161 1.30 -14.05 13.15
CA ALA A 161 1.90 -14.67 11.98
C ALA A 161 1.87 -16.19 12.06
N GLY A 162 1.56 -16.85 10.93
CA GLY A 162 1.78 -18.28 10.74
C GLY A 162 3.19 -18.64 10.24
N GLY A 163 4.14 -17.71 10.36
CA GLY A 163 5.52 -17.80 9.85
C GLY A 163 6.57 -17.19 10.78
N LEU A 164 7.75 -16.84 10.25
CA LEU A 164 8.86 -16.28 11.05
C LEU A 164 8.63 -14.79 11.34
N VAL A 165 8.73 -14.39 12.60
CA VAL A 165 8.65 -12.98 13.01
C VAL A 165 9.97 -12.57 13.66
N ARG A 166 10.54 -11.45 13.19
CA ARG A 166 11.65 -10.74 13.82
C ARG A 166 11.23 -9.31 14.13
N SER A 167 11.40 -8.87 15.37
CA SER A 167 11.08 -7.51 15.79
C SER A 167 12.17 -6.92 16.68
N THR A 168 12.51 -5.65 16.48
CA THR A 168 13.42 -4.89 17.35
C THR A 168 12.84 -3.50 17.62
N GLY A 169 12.72 -3.10 18.88
CA GLY A 169 12.21 -1.77 19.27
C GLY A 169 11.85 -1.65 20.75
N ALA A 170 11.51 -0.44 21.21
CA ALA A 170 11.22 -0.16 22.62
C ALA A 170 9.70 -0.19 22.94
N VAL A 171 9.28 -1.22 23.70
CA VAL A 171 8.02 -1.37 24.49
C VAL A 171 6.76 -1.94 23.77
N LEU A 172 5.96 -2.69 24.56
CA LEU A 172 4.65 -3.35 24.33
C LEU A 172 4.44 -4.04 22.99
N THR A 173 5.22 -5.11 22.79
CA THR A 173 5.01 -6.09 21.73
C THR A 173 4.08 -7.20 22.21
N CYS A 174 2.93 -7.37 21.56
CA CYS A 174 2.17 -8.62 21.62
C CYS A 174 2.40 -9.36 20.31
N VAL A 175 3.40 -10.24 20.30
CA VAL A 175 3.62 -11.15 19.17
C VAL A 175 2.93 -12.47 19.49
N VAL A 176 1.79 -12.71 18.85
CA VAL A 176 1.11 -14.00 18.92
C VAL A 176 1.55 -14.82 17.72
N GLY A 177 2.68 -15.52 17.86
CA GLY A 177 3.02 -16.58 16.94
C GLY A 177 2.08 -17.75 17.17
N VAL A 178 1.23 -18.10 16.20
CA VAL A 178 0.43 -19.33 16.31
C VAL A 178 1.37 -20.50 15.98
N PRO A 179 1.74 -21.37 16.93
CA PRO A 179 2.52 -22.55 16.58
C PRO A 179 1.65 -23.42 15.67
N ARG A 180 2.12 -23.70 14.45
CA ARG A 180 1.53 -24.75 13.62
C ARG A 180 1.80 -26.08 14.31
N VAL A 181 0.80 -26.60 15.01
CA VAL A 181 0.73 -28.02 15.34
C VAL A 181 0.52 -28.73 13.99
N PRO A 182 1.44 -29.58 13.50
CA PRO A 182 1.10 -30.44 12.38
C PRO A 182 -0.06 -31.33 12.86
N SER A 183 -1.22 -31.18 12.23
CA SER A 183 -2.32 -32.13 12.29
C SER A 183 -1.75 -33.53 12.07
N ALA A 184 -1.78 -34.36 13.11
CA ALA A 184 -1.32 -35.73 13.07
C ALA A 184 -2.18 -36.57 12.11
N ALA A 185 -1.56 -37.39 11.25
CA ALA A 185 -2.11 -38.70 10.83
C ALA A 185 -1.16 -39.45 9.88
N MET A 186 -0.85 -40.69 10.28
CA MET A 186 -0.29 -41.86 9.56
C MET A 186 1.21 -41.91 9.24
#